data_AF-T0Z9S9-F1
#
_entry.id   AF-T0Z9S9-F1
#
_cell.length_a   1.000
_cell.length_b   1.000
_cell.length_c   1.000
_cell.angle_alpha   90.00
_cell.angle_beta   90.00
_cell.angle_gamma   90.00
#
_symmetry.space_group_name_H-M   'P 1'
#
loop_
_entity.id
_entity.type
_entity.pdbx_description
1 polymer ?
#
loop_
_entity_poly.entity_id
_entity_poly.type
_entity_poly.pdbx_seq_one_letter_code
_entity_poly.pdbx_strand_id
1 'polypeptide(L)'
;MADMDASSTIAAAETGALFNYSMIWFLLLLIIPLFIMQEVSGRLGVATEKGLGENIRERYSRKLALLLTLPMALADIATYAIEYLGIAVGLSVLGISPILSVPIVFVIHTTLVTRGNTEMQKKS
;
A
#
# COMPACT_ATOMS: atom_id res chain seq x y z
N MET A 1 -1.08 -5.22 9.80
CA MET A 1 0.21 -4.57 9.52
C MET A 1 0.22 -4.19 8.04
N ALA A 2 -0.47 -3.11 7.68
CA ALA A 2 -0.57 -2.63 6.29
C ALA A 2 -0.06 -1.18 6.13
N ASP A 3 0.35 -0.54 7.24
CA ASP A 3 0.75 0.87 7.28
C ASP A 3 2.29 1.05 7.38
N MET A 4 3.04 -0.05 7.37
CA MET A 4 4.50 -0.05 7.43
C MET A 4 5.04 -0.40 6.05
N ASP A 5 4.88 0.53 5.11
CA ASP A 5 5.38 0.42 3.74
C ASP A 5 6.47 1.48 3.49
N ALA A 6 7.05 1.47 2.29
CA ALA A 6 8.06 2.46 1.92
C ALA A 6 7.49 3.88 1.93
N SER A 7 6.21 4.03 1.57
CA SER A 7 5.51 5.31 1.52
C SER A 7 5.41 5.97 2.88
N SER A 8 4.91 5.26 3.89
CA SER A 8 4.79 5.79 5.26
C SER A 8 6.15 6.06 5.89
N THR A 9 7.15 5.21 5.62
CA THR A 9 8.52 5.39 6.12
C THR A 9 9.20 6.63 5.52
N ILE A 10 9.07 6.84 4.22
CA ILE A 10 9.63 8.01 3.53
C ILE A 10 8.94 9.28 4.02
N ALA A 11 7.61 9.28 4.11
CA ALA A 11 6.85 10.41 4.61
C ALA A 11 7.21 10.77 6.07
N ALA A 12 7.41 9.75 6.92
CA ALA A 12 7.87 9.94 8.29
C ALA A 12 9.31 10.51 8.35
N ALA A 13 10.21 10.03 7.48
CA ALA A 13 11.58 10.54 7.40
C ALA A 13 11.63 11.99 6.89
N GLU A 14 10.83 12.33 5.88
CA GLU A 14 10.69 13.70 5.37
C GLU A 14 10.11 14.63 6.43
N THR A 15 9.02 14.23 7.08
CA THR A 15 8.40 15.00 8.17
C THR A 15 9.38 15.19 9.33
N GLY A 16 10.16 14.15 9.68
CA GLY A 16 11.20 14.23 10.70
C GLY A 16 12.34 15.18 10.31
N ALA A 17 12.75 15.20 9.04
CA ALA A 17 13.78 16.12 8.55
C ALA A 17 13.32 17.59 8.57
N LEU A 18 12.04 17.85 8.24
CA LEU A 18 11.48 19.20 8.18
C LEU A 18 11.08 19.75 9.57
N PHE A 19 10.46 18.92 10.40
CA PHE A 19 9.82 19.34 11.66
C PHE A 19 10.51 18.82 12.93
N ASN A 20 11.62 18.08 12.79
CA ASN A 20 12.32 17.43 13.90
C ASN A 20 11.34 16.63 14.78
N TYR A 21 11.45 16.74 16.10
CA TYR A 21 10.64 16.02 17.08
C TYR A 21 9.24 16.63 17.27
N SER A 22 8.93 17.78 16.65
CA SER A 22 7.69 18.53 16.89
C SER A 22 6.43 17.75 16.46
N MET A 23 6.54 16.87 15.46
CA MET A 23 5.40 16.09 14.95
C MET A 23 5.20 14.73 15.61
N ILE A 24 6.08 14.29 16.51
CA ILE A 24 5.98 12.94 17.10
C ILE A 24 4.68 12.74 17.87
N TRP A 25 4.26 13.74 18.66
CA TRP A 25 3.01 13.64 19.41
C TRP A 25 1.79 13.56 18.47
N PHE A 26 1.84 14.24 17.32
CA PHE A 26 0.78 14.20 16.31
C PHE A 26 0.74 12.83 15.60
N LEU A 27 1.91 12.26 15.27
CA LEU A 27 2.01 10.90 14.74
C LEU A 27 1.44 9.86 15.71
N LEU A 28 1.74 9.99 17.01
CA LEU A 28 1.16 9.13 18.05
C LEU A 28 -0.36 9.26 18.12
N LEU A 29 -0.88 10.47 17.97
CA LEU A 29 -2.33 10.72 17.91
C LEU A 29 -2.98 10.03 16.70
N LEU A 30 -2.32 10.04 15.53
CA LEU A 30 -2.82 9.42 14.29
C LEU A 30 -2.95 7.90 14.35
N ILE A 31 -2.25 7.22 15.27
CA ILE A 31 -2.35 5.77 15.46
C ILE A 31 -3.79 5.35 15.75
N ILE A 32 -4.54 6.13 16.53
CA ILE A 32 -5.91 5.80 16.94
C ILE A 32 -6.86 5.71 15.73
N PRO A 33 -7.03 6.77 14.90
CA PRO A 33 -7.89 6.67 13.73
C PRO A 33 -7.40 5.64 12.71
N LEU A 34 -6.07 5.49 12.53
CA LEU A 34 -5.50 4.46 11.66
C LEU A 34 -5.90 3.05 12.09
N PHE A 35 -5.80 2.76 13.39
CA PHE A 35 -6.19 1.47 13.95
C PHE A 35 -7.67 1.16 13.71
N ILE A 36 -8.56 2.12 13.97
CA ILE A 36 -10.00 1.96 13.76
C ILE A 36 -10.29 1.71 12.28
N MET A 37 -9.70 2.49 11.37
CA MET A 37 -9.89 2.31 9.93
C MET A 37 -9.42 0.95 9.44
N GLN A 38 -8.29 0.45 9.95
CA GLN A 38 -7.78 -0.87 9.60
C GLN A 38 -8.67 -2.00 10.14
N GLU A 39 -9.18 -1.88 11.36
CA GLU A 39 -10.08 -2.86 11.97
C GLU A 39 -11.40 -2.97 11.20
N VAL A 40 -12.02 -1.83 10.86
CA VAL A 40 -13.25 -1.78 10.06
C VAL A 40 -13.01 -2.31 8.65
N SER A 41 -11.92 -1.91 7.99
CA SER A 41 -11.57 -2.39 6.64
C SER A 41 -11.36 -3.90 6.61
N GLY A 42 -10.61 -4.43 7.57
CA GLY A 42 -10.37 -5.88 7.69
C GLY A 42 -11.66 -6.66 7.94
N ARG A 43 -12.51 -6.18 8.86
CA ARG A 43 -13.81 -6.81 9.13
C ARG A 43 -14.75 -6.74 7.94
N LEU A 44 -14.79 -5.62 7.22
CA LEU A 44 -15.61 -5.48 6.03
C LEU A 44 -15.16 -6.45 4.93
N GLY A 45 -13.84 -6.59 4.71
CA GLY A 45 -13.28 -7.52 3.75
C GLY A 45 -13.65 -8.97 4.05
N VAL A 46 -13.58 -9.38 5.32
CA VAL A 46 -13.98 -10.74 5.75
C VAL A 46 -15.50 -10.93 5.67
N ALA A 47 -16.29 -9.96 6.12
CA ALA A 47 -17.75 -10.10 6.18
C ALA A 47 -18.43 -10.06 4.80
N THR A 48 -17.80 -9.41 3.81
CA THR A 48 -18.35 -9.28 2.45
C THR A 48 -17.66 -10.19 1.44
N GLU A 49 -16.55 -10.82 1.83
CA GLU A 49 -15.63 -11.58 0.95
C GLU A 49 -15.16 -10.78 -0.28
N LYS A 50 -15.22 -9.45 -0.17
CA LYS A 50 -14.98 -8.51 -1.28
C LYS A 50 -14.07 -7.39 -0.84
N GLY A 51 -13.24 -6.92 -1.76
CA GLY A 51 -12.45 -5.71 -1.57
C GLY A 51 -13.33 -4.47 -1.42
N LEU A 52 -12.77 -3.40 -0.86
CA LEU A 52 -13.47 -2.13 -0.67
C LEU A 52 -13.97 -1.54 -2.01
N GLY A 53 -13.15 -1.60 -3.07
CA GLY A 53 -13.54 -1.13 -4.40
C GLY A 53 -14.69 -1.92 -5.03
N GLU A 54 -14.76 -3.24 -4.79
CA GLU A 54 -15.87 -4.07 -5.28
C GLU A 54 -17.16 -3.75 -4.52
N ASN A 55 -17.07 -3.59 -3.19
CA ASN A 55 -18.19 -3.14 -2.36
C ASN A 55 -18.76 -1.79 -2.82
N ILE A 56 -17.89 -0.84 -3.19
CA ILE A 56 -18.30 0.46 -3.73
C ILE A 56 -19.02 0.28 -5.08
N ARG A 57 -18.49 -0.54 -5.97
CA ARG A 57 -19.09 -0.81 -7.28
C ARG A 57 -20.47 -1.47 -7.21
N GLU A 58 -20.71 -2.32 -6.21
CA GLU A 58 -21.99 -3.01 -6.04
C GLU A 58 -23.07 -2.13 -5.41
N ARG A 59 -22.69 -1.18 -4.54
CA ARG A 59 -23.66 -0.38 -3.77
C ARG A 59 -24.00 0.96 -4.42
N TYR A 60 -23.14 1.48 -5.30
CA TYR A 60 -23.31 2.80 -5.92
C TYR A 60 -23.55 2.72 -7.42
N SER A 61 -24.16 3.77 -7.99
CA SER A 61 -24.32 3.88 -9.44
C SER A 61 -22.95 3.96 -10.13
N ARG A 62 -22.84 3.45 -11.35
CA ARG A 62 -21.56 3.31 -12.09
C ARG A 62 -20.72 4.59 -12.11
N LYS A 63 -21.34 5.77 -12.22
CA LYS A 63 -20.64 7.07 -12.21
C LYS A 63 -20.06 7.40 -10.83
N LEU A 64 -20.84 7.20 -9.77
CA LEU A 64 -20.41 7.45 -8.39
C LEU A 64 -19.35 6.45 -7.95
N ALA A 65 -19.54 5.18 -8.29
CA ALA A 65 -18.55 4.15 -8.00
C ALA A 65 -17.19 4.50 -8.63
N LEU A 66 -17.17 4.88 -9.91
CA LEU A 66 -15.94 5.29 -10.58
C LEU A 66 -15.28 6.49 -9.88
N LEU A 67 -16.07 7.52 -9.54
CA LEU A 67 -15.57 8.72 -8.86
C LEU A 67 -14.93 8.39 -7.49
N LEU A 68 -15.48 7.43 -6.77
CA LEU A 68 -14.98 7.00 -5.46
C LEU A 68 -13.77 6.07 -5.56
N THR A 69 -13.74 5.17 -6.56
CA THR A 69 -12.64 4.22 -6.74
C THR A 69 -11.42 4.82 -7.44
N LEU A 70 -11.60 5.87 -8.25
CA LEU A 70 -10.50 6.51 -8.98
C LEU A 70 -9.39 7.05 -8.06
N PRO A 71 -9.68 7.86 -7.01
CA PRO A 71 -8.63 8.33 -6.11
C PRO A 71 -7.96 7.18 -5.36
N MET A 72 -8.68 6.09 -5.05
CA MET A 72 -8.07 4.88 -4.48
C MET A 72 -7.05 4.27 -5.44
N ALA A 73 -7.43 4.07 -6.71
CA ALA A 73 -6.51 3.53 -7.72
C ALA A 73 -5.28 4.44 -7.95
N LEU A 74 -5.47 5.77 -7.92
CA LEU A 74 -4.37 6.71 -8.02
C LEU A 74 -3.43 6.65 -6.80
N ALA A 75 -3.99 6.52 -5.60
CA ALA A 75 -3.21 6.33 -4.38
C ALA A 75 -2.41 5.02 -4.43
N ASP A 76 -3.03 3.91 -4.85
CA ASP A 76 -2.37 2.62 -4.99
C ASP A 76 -1.20 2.67 -5.98
N ILE A 77 -1.38 3.34 -7.13
CA ILE A 77 -0.31 3.54 -8.12
C ILE A 77 0.84 4.37 -7.53
N ALA A 78 0.53 5.44 -6.79
CA ALA A 78 1.53 6.26 -6.14
C ALA A 78 2.32 5.47 -5.09
N THR A 79 1.63 4.68 -4.26
CA THR A 79 2.26 3.79 -3.29
C THR A 79 3.19 2.80 -3.97
N TYR A 80 2.76 2.11 -5.04
CA TYR A 80 3.62 1.21 -5.79
C TYR A 80 4.85 1.92 -6.37
N ALA A 81 4.70 3.12 -6.93
CA ALA A 81 5.83 3.89 -7.42
C ALA A 81 6.83 4.17 -6.29
N ILE A 82 6.36 4.55 -5.10
CA ILE A 82 7.20 4.81 -3.93
C ILE A 82 7.86 3.53 -3.42
N GLU A 83 7.18 2.38 -3.43
CA GLU A 83 7.78 1.08 -3.08
C GLU A 83 8.96 0.74 -4.00
N TYR A 84 8.77 0.82 -5.33
CA TYR A 84 9.85 0.56 -6.28
C TYR A 84 10.99 1.58 -6.18
N LEU A 85 10.68 2.85 -5.89
CA LEU A 85 11.70 3.86 -5.61
C LEU A 85 12.48 3.54 -4.34
N GLY A 86 11.81 3.16 -3.26
CA GLY A 86 12.44 2.77 -2.00
C GLY A 86 13.37 1.57 -2.17
N ILE A 87 12.95 0.57 -2.95
CA ILE A 87 13.77 -0.59 -3.32
C ILE A 87 14.98 -0.17 -4.16
N ALA A 88 14.78 0.69 -5.17
CA ALA A 88 15.86 1.18 -6.02
C ALA A 88 16.91 1.95 -5.21
N VAL A 89 16.48 2.88 -4.35
CA VAL A 89 17.36 3.66 -3.48
C VAL A 89 18.09 2.75 -2.49
N GLY A 90 17.36 1.86 -1.79
CA GLY A 90 17.94 0.93 -0.83
C GLY A 90 19.01 0.02 -1.44
N LEU A 91 18.77 -0.52 -2.64
CA LEU A 91 19.74 -1.37 -3.34
C LEU A 91 20.90 -0.58 -3.94
N SER A 92 20.69 0.68 -4.34
CA SER A 92 21.77 1.55 -4.82
C SER A 92 22.79 1.90 -3.74
N VAL A 93 22.38 1.99 -2.48
CA VAL A 93 23.31 2.13 -1.33
C VAL A 93 24.22 0.91 -1.20
N LEU A 94 23.76 -0.27 -1.63
CA LEU A 94 24.56 -1.50 -1.68
C LEU A 94 25.38 -1.65 -2.97
N GLY A 95 25.36 -0.64 -3.86
CA GLY A 95 26.10 -0.64 -5.13
C GLY A 95 25.36 -1.29 -6.30
N ILE A 96 24.09 -1.64 -6.15
CA ILE A 96 23.28 -2.26 -7.22
C ILE A 96 22.53 -1.17 -7.99
N SER A 97 22.71 -1.10 -9.31
CA SER A 97 22.06 -0.08 -10.14
C SER A 97 20.53 -0.21 -10.14
N PRO A 98 19.77 0.90 -9.95
CA PRO A 98 18.32 0.96 -10.10
C PRO A 98 17.77 0.33 -11.38
N ILE A 99 18.52 0.46 -12.47
CA ILE A 99 18.13 -0.03 -13.79
C ILE A 99 18.08 -1.56 -13.84
N LEU A 100 18.85 -2.22 -12.98
CA LEU A 100 18.89 -3.67 -12.87
C LEU A 100 17.96 -4.14 -11.74
N SER A 101 17.95 -3.45 -10.62
CA SER A 101 17.16 -3.86 -9.45
C SER A 101 15.66 -3.79 -9.66
N VAL A 102 15.14 -2.71 -10.26
CA VAL A 102 13.70 -2.52 -10.43
C VAL A 102 13.07 -3.61 -11.31
N PRO A 103 13.59 -3.93 -12.51
CA PRO A 103 13.04 -5.01 -13.33
C PRO A 103 13.12 -6.38 -12.66
N ILE A 104 14.23 -6.68 -11.98
CA ILE A 104 14.41 -7.96 -11.27
C ILE A 104 13.35 -8.10 -10.18
N VAL A 105 13.18 -7.08 -9.34
CA VAL A 105 12.21 -7.11 -8.25
C VAL A 105 10.78 -7.17 -8.78
N PHE A 106 10.49 -6.47 -9.88
CA PHE A 106 9.19 -6.58 -10.56
C PHE A 106 8.91 -8.02 -11.01
N VAL A 107 9.86 -8.67 -11.69
CA VAL A 107 9.71 -10.08 -12.13
C VAL A 107 9.51 -11.02 -10.94
N ILE A 108 10.29 -10.84 -9.87
CA ILE A 108 10.15 -11.63 -8.64
C ILE A 108 8.75 -11.43 -8.04
N HIS A 109 8.32 -10.17 -7.89
CA HIS A 109 7.03 -9.81 -7.31
C HIS A 109 5.87 -10.41 -8.13
N THR A 110 5.84 -10.21 -9.45
CA THR A 110 4.80 -10.76 -10.32
C THR A 110 4.78 -12.29 -10.29
N THR A 111 5.95 -12.93 -10.28
CA THR A 111 6.04 -14.40 -10.19
C THR A 111 5.52 -14.93 -8.86
N LEU A 112 5.80 -14.23 -7.75
CA LEU A 112 5.34 -14.62 -6.43
C LEU A 112 3.82 -14.47 -6.29
N VAL A 113 3.27 -13.35 -6.78
CA VAL A 113 1.81 -13.09 -6.77
C VAL A 113 1.06 -14.13 -7.60
N THR A 114 1.53 -14.44 -8.80
CA THR A 114 0.87 -15.43 -9.67
C THR A 114 0.96 -16.86 -9.12
N ARG A 115 2.09 -17.25 -8.53
CA ARG A 115 2.23 -18.56 -7.88
C ARG A 115 1.41 -18.70 -6.60
N GLY A 116 1.40 -17.68 -5.75
CA GLY A 116 0.63 -17.68 -4.49
C GLY A 116 -0.87 -17.86 -4.72
N ASN A 117 -1.41 -17.29 -5.81
CA ASN A 117 -2.81 -17.46 -6.17
C ASN A 117 -3.16 -18.92 -6.54
N THR A 118 -2.20 -19.67 -7.08
CA THR A 118 -2.41 -21.06 -7.53
C THR A 118 -2.44 -22.04 -6.35
N GLU A 119 -1.63 -21.79 -5.32
CA GLU A 119 -1.56 -22.59 -4.10
C GLU A 119 -2.81 -22.37 -3.22
N MET A 120 -3.31 -21.14 -3.14
CA MET A 120 -4.49 -20.76 -2.35
C MET A 120 -5.78 -21.36 -2.92
N GLN A 121 -5.93 -21.43 -4.25
CA GLN A 121 -7.09 -22.08 -4.89
C GLN A 121 -7.13 -23.60 -4.72
N LYS A 122 -6.01 -24.25 -4.39
CA LYS A 122 -5.96 -25.70 -4.12
C LYS A 122 -6.36 -26.08 -2.70
N LYS A 123 -6.44 -25.11 -1.80
CA LYS A 123 -6.69 -25.34 -0.37
C LYS A 123 -8.10 -24.89 0.08
N SER A 124 -8.87 -24.26 -0.81
CA SER A 124 -10.30 -23.98 -0.67
C SER A 124 -11.13 -25.01 -1.43
#